data_AF-A0A6L7TT42-F1
#
_entry.id   AF-A0A6L7TT42-F1
#
_cell.length_a   1.000
_cell.length_b   1.000
_cell.length_c   1.000
_cell.angle_alpha   90.00
_cell.angle_beta   90.00
_cell.angle_gamma   90.00
#
_symmetry.space_group_name_H-M   'P 1'
#
loop_
_entity.id
_entity.type
_entity.pdbx_description
1 polymer ?
#
loop_
_entity_poly.entity_id
_entity_poly.type
_entity_poly.pdbx_seq_one_letter_code
_entity_poly.pdbx_strand_id
1 'polypeptide(L)'
;MDGPTQEWCVKTLADEILRTSNDADWMDPIPGNPFVGNIMLANGFAAYVLPKVVASDPDNSVAYEGLANAITHTSEQVIFNASQGIAEYLKVSNPDLMLQCAAAISMRASLLNESAGPWNVPKTEPCVSQRDHRSILGKLWHICLGLFSFLHGRVEESTPDQPSTSALVRTQFLDGSIDTESELTKLDLDSWHGMVSLRSILEILAGVPNSRLSREFFKRVAYSIVNASSLDEDDTRSLRRDHDTMASLAKFVLVVPAKDAMLCCQPLLDSIDERPDEVADFVEALVLAMDQAHPKATCFWDIWTKLATRTLNAEWLNKVISTRSKGVKLINSILLNRHWRDDIRYWRGLDGHEEEVCELVPSLPATAPILESYLRYLYRIGERSLPKSFGVVEAILRDAEQPIALLDSENTIFLLEILLQRYVYAEPQRLKADPSLRMAVLFILDELVDAGSSVAYRMREDFVTPADS
;
A
#
# COMPACT_ATOMS: atom_id res chain seq x y z
N MET A 1 -23.60 -31.47 15.32
CA MET A 1 -24.21 -31.86 14.04
C MET A 1 -23.94 -33.35 13.90
N ASP A 2 -24.93 -34.15 13.50
CA ASP A 2 -24.69 -35.57 13.24
C ASP A 2 -23.92 -35.76 11.91
N GLY A 3 -23.24 -36.91 11.76
CA GLY A 3 -22.37 -37.18 10.60
C GLY A 3 -23.04 -36.98 9.23
N PRO A 4 -24.28 -37.47 9.00
CA PRO A 4 -24.97 -37.31 7.72
C PRO A 4 -25.26 -35.85 7.35
N THR A 5 -25.59 -35.01 8.33
CA THR A 5 -25.84 -33.57 8.07
C THR A 5 -24.55 -32.84 7.73
N GLN A 6 -23.43 -33.20 8.37
CA GLN A 6 -22.11 -32.63 8.06
C GLN A 6 -21.68 -32.98 6.63
N GLU A 7 -21.79 -34.25 6.23
CA GLU A 7 -21.47 -34.70 4.86
C GLU A 7 -22.32 -33.97 3.81
N TRP A 8 -23.62 -33.82 4.07
CA TRP A 8 -24.51 -33.09 3.17
C TRP A 8 -24.11 -31.61 3.03
N CYS A 9 -23.74 -30.94 4.13
CA CYS A 9 -23.28 -29.56 4.10
C CYS A 9 -22.00 -29.40 3.29
N VAL A 10 -21.00 -30.25 3.51
CA VAL A 10 -19.71 -30.19 2.77
C VAL A 10 -19.94 -30.41 1.28
N LYS A 11 -20.74 -31.42 0.92
CA LYS A 11 -21.11 -31.67 -0.46
C LYS A 11 -21.83 -30.48 -1.10
N THR A 12 -22.77 -29.86 -0.39
CA THR A 12 -23.50 -28.69 -0.89
C THR A 12 -22.57 -27.51 -1.18
N LEU A 13 -21.57 -27.27 -0.32
CA LEU A 13 -20.57 -26.23 -0.55
C LEU A 13 -19.72 -26.53 -1.79
N ALA A 14 -19.23 -27.77 -1.92
CA ALA A 14 -18.41 -28.20 -3.06
C ALA A 14 -19.20 -28.15 -4.39
N ASP A 15 -20.44 -28.64 -4.39
CA ASP A 15 -21.33 -28.62 -5.56
C ASP A 15 -21.62 -27.20 -6.02
N GLU A 16 -21.80 -26.24 -5.10
CA GLU A 16 -22.05 -24.84 -5.46
C GLU A 16 -20.84 -24.17 -6.10
N ILE A 17 -19.62 -24.52 -5.69
CA ILE A 17 -18.39 -24.04 -6.35
C ILE A 17 -18.25 -24.68 -7.74
N LEU A 18 -18.49 -26.00 -7.84
CA LEU A 18 -18.36 -26.76 -9.07
C LEU A 18 -19.35 -26.30 -10.15
N ARG A 19 -20.55 -25.88 -9.75
CA ARG A 19 -21.64 -25.45 -10.65
C ARG A 19 -21.20 -24.41 -11.69
N THR A 20 -20.23 -23.55 -11.34
CA THR A 20 -19.72 -22.48 -12.22
C THR A 20 -18.22 -22.57 -12.46
N SER A 21 -17.53 -23.61 -11.99
CA SER A 21 -16.06 -23.64 -11.95
C SER A 21 -15.37 -23.66 -13.31
N ASN A 22 -16.09 -24.09 -14.35
CA ASN A 22 -15.61 -24.19 -15.73
C ASN A 22 -16.40 -23.29 -16.69
N ASP A 23 -17.36 -22.52 -16.18
CA ASP A 23 -18.20 -21.66 -17.02
C ASP A 23 -17.50 -20.30 -17.19
N ALA A 24 -17.11 -19.99 -18.43
CA ALA A 24 -16.51 -18.72 -18.80
C ALA A 24 -17.56 -17.64 -19.12
N ASP A 25 -18.80 -18.03 -19.42
CA ASP A 25 -19.87 -17.14 -19.90
C ASP A 25 -20.55 -16.36 -18.78
N TRP A 26 -20.27 -16.66 -17.50
CA TRP A 26 -20.95 -16.01 -16.38
C TRP A 26 -20.43 -14.57 -16.10
N MET A 27 -19.35 -14.15 -16.77
CA MET A 27 -18.75 -12.82 -16.67
C MET A 27 -19.29 -11.88 -17.76
N ASP A 28 -20.58 -11.55 -17.72
CA ASP A 28 -21.06 -10.31 -18.34
C ASP A 28 -20.89 -9.17 -17.30
N PRO A 29 -19.80 -8.37 -17.34
CA PRO A 29 -19.69 -7.23 -16.46
C PRO A 29 -20.77 -6.21 -16.82
N ILE A 30 -21.52 -5.76 -15.82
CA ILE A 30 -22.35 -4.56 -15.96
C ILE A 30 -21.42 -3.43 -16.45
N PRO A 31 -21.74 -2.74 -17.57
CA PRO A 31 -20.85 -1.75 -18.15
C PRO A 31 -20.51 -0.64 -17.15
N GLY A 32 -19.23 -0.47 -16.83
CA GLY A 32 -18.71 0.65 -16.04
C GLY A 32 -18.13 0.31 -14.67
N ASN A 33 -18.21 -0.95 -14.19
CA ASN A 33 -17.52 -1.33 -12.96
C ASN A 33 -17.27 -2.85 -12.84
N PRO A 34 -16.06 -3.36 -13.15
CA PRO A 34 -15.76 -4.80 -13.03
C PRO A 34 -15.75 -5.32 -11.58
N PHE A 35 -15.98 -4.46 -10.58
CA PHE A 35 -16.01 -4.82 -9.17
C PHE A 35 -17.31 -4.40 -8.43
N VAL A 36 -18.31 -3.81 -9.11
CA VAL A 36 -19.67 -3.69 -8.54
C VAL A 36 -20.45 -4.94 -8.90
N GLY A 37 -19.98 -6.02 -8.30
CA GLY A 37 -20.64 -7.32 -8.23
C GLY A 37 -20.60 -7.82 -6.80
N ASN A 38 -20.80 -6.95 -5.81
CA ASN A 38 -20.98 -7.33 -4.40
C ASN A 38 -22.34 -8.03 -4.15
N ILE A 39 -22.93 -8.61 -5.20
CA ILE A 39 -23.90 -9.69 -5.04
C ILE A 39 -23.03 -10.89 -4.71
N MET A 40 -22.79 -11.11 -3.42
CA MET A 40 -22.11 -12.31 -2.93
C MET A 40 -22.91 -13.53 -3.38
N LEU A 41 -22.50 -14.12 -4.50
CA LEU A 41 -23.07 -15.36 -4.98
C LEU A 41 -22.69 -16.49 -4.02
N ALA A 42 -23.54 -17.51 -3.94
CA ALA A 42 -23.38 -18.61 -3.01
C ALA A 42 -22.03 -19.33 -3.18
N ASN A 43 -21.49 -19.39 -4.40
CA ASN A 43 -20.16 -19.92 -4.71
C ASN A 43 -19.02 -19.16 -3.99
N GLY A 44 -19.12 -17.84 -3.86
CA GLY A 44 -18.12 -17.02 -3.16
C GLY A 44 -18.07 -17.30 -1.65
N PHE A 45 -19.23 -17.42 -1.01
CA PHE A 45 -19.31 -17.82 0.40
C PHE A 45 -18.82 -19.26 0.59
N ALA A 46 -19.22 -20.16 -0.30
CA ALA A 46 -18.77 -21.54 -0.25
C ALA A 46 -17.24 -21.63 -0.33
N ALA A 47 -16.62 -20.91 -1.27
CA ALA A 47 -15.18 -20.83 -1.42
C ALA A 47 -14.46 -20.29 -0.17
N TYR A 48 -15.03 -19.27 0.49
CA TYR A 48 -14.47 -18.73 1.73
C TYR A 48 -14.57 -19.71 2.92
N VAL A 49 -15.68 -20.45 3.05
CA VAL A 49 -15.94 -21.32 4.20
C VAL A 49 -15.25 -22.68 4.07
N LEU A 50 -15.08 -23.19 2.85
CA LEU A 50 -14.56 -24.55 2.62
C LEU A 50 -13.17 -24.82 3.23
N PRO A 51 -12.20 -23.88 3.21
CA PRO A 51 -10.92 -24.07 3.90
C PRO A 51 -11.04 -24.38 5.39
N LYS A 52 -12.11 -23.91 6.07
CA LYS A 52 -12.39 -24.24 7.47
C LYS A 52 -12.72 -25.72 7.66
N VAL A 53 -13.44 -26.31 6.70
CA VAL A 53 -13.76 -27.74 6.70
C VAL A 53 -12.47 -28.54 6.52
N VAL A 54 -11.67 -28.19 5.50
CA VAL A 54 -10.37 -28.83 5.25
C VAL A 54 -9.43 -28.70 6.46
N ALA A 55 -9.43 -27.55 7.14
CA ALA A 55 -8.65 -27.35 8.37
C ALA A 55 -9.07 -28.27 9.52
N SER A 56 -10.37 -28.62 9.59
CA SER A 56 -10.95 -29.42 10.66
C SER A 56 -10.93 -30.92 10.37
N ASP A 57 -10.96 -31.29 9.09
CA ASP A 57 -11.00 -32.66 8.58
C ASP A 57 -10.16 -32.74 7.28
N PRO A 58 -8.82 -32.85 7.39
CA PRO A 58 -7.92 -32.87 6.23
C PRO A 58 -8.11 -34.07 5.30
N ASP A 59 -8.68 -35.17 5.81
CA ASP A 59 -8.93 -36.40 5.05
C ASP A 59 -10.26 -36.35 4.26
N ASN A 60 -11.02 -35.25 4.38
CA ASN A 60 -12.27 -35.07 3.67
C ASN A 60 -12.04 -34.80 2.17
N SER A 61 -12.05 -35.87 1.38
CA SER A 61 -11.77 -35.77 -0.07
C SER A 61 -12.72 -34.81 -0.80
N VAL A 62 -14.00 -34.74 -0.41
CA VAL A 62 -14.98 -33.83 -1.01
C VAL A 62 -14.63 -32.37 -0.73
N ALA A 63 -14.22 -32.06 0.51
CA ALA A 63 -13.79 -30.71 0.85
C ALA A 63 -12.48 -30.33 0.14
N TYR A 64 -11.55 -31.28 0.02
CA TYR A 64 -10.27 -31.07 -0.66
C TYR A 64 -10.44 -30.86 -2.17
N GLU A 65 -11.30 -31.65 -2.82
CA GLU A 65 -11.70 -31.46 -4.21
C GLU A 65 -12.42 -30.13 -4.44
N GLY A 66 -13.34 -29.75 -3.54
CA GLY A 66 -14.01 -28.46 -3.62
C GLY A 66 -13.03 -27.29 -3.48
N LEU A 67 -12.00 -27.42 -2.63
CA LEU A 67 -10.96 -26.41 -2.46
C LEU A 67 -10.12 -26.27 -3.75
N ALA A 68 -9.73 -27.40 -4.35
CA ALA A 68 -9.04 -27.42 -5.63
C ALA A 68 -9.85 -26.71 -6.74
N ASN A 69 -11.16 -26.94 -6.78
CA ASN A 69 -12.07 -26.24 -7.70
C ASN A 69 -12.16 -24.74 -7.41
N ALA A 70 -12.14 -24.34 -6.13
CA ALA A 70 -12.23 -22.92 -5.74
C ALA A 70 -11.00 -22.11 -6.18
N ILE A 71 -9.79 -22.63 -5.95
CA ILE A 71 -8.53 -21.94 -6.29
C ILE A 71 -8.20 -21.98 -7.79
N THR A 72 -8.90 -22.82 -8.57
CA THR A 72 -8.78 -22.91 -10.03
C THR A 72 -10.06 -22.47 -10.75
N HIS A 73 -10.94 -21.74 -10.06
CA HIS A 73 -12.22 -21.28 -10.59
C HIS A 73 -12.00 -20.26 -11.74
N THR A 74 -12.94 -20.16 -12.70
CA THR A 74 -12.85 -19.16 -13.79
C THR A 74 -13.02 -17.73 -13.27
N SER A 75 -13.89 -17.53 -12.28
CA SER A 75 -14.02 -16.26 -11.53
C SER A 75 -12.86 -15.98 -10.57
N GLU A 76 -12.19 -14.85 -10.79
CA GLU A 76 -11.16 -14.31 -9.89
C GLU A 76 -11.71 -13.89 -8.52
N GLN A 77 -13.00 -13.54 -8.43
CA GLN A 77 -13.63 -13.23 -7.14
C GLN A 77 -13.78 -14.50 -6.28
N VAL A 78 -14.09 -15.64 -6.89
CA VAL A 78 -14.18 -16.92 -6.17
C VAL A 78 -12.79 -17.37 -5.70
N ILE A 79 -11.77 -17.23 -6.55
CA ILE A 79 -10.37 -17.49 -6.16
C ILE A 79 -9.98 -16.60 -4.98
N PHE A 80 -10.25 -15.29 -5.06
CA PHE A 80 -9.90 -14.36 -3.97
C PHE A 80 -10.63 -14.70 -2.66
N ASN A 81 -11.93 -15.05 -2.72
CA ASN A 81 -12.66 -15.49 -1.54
C ASN A 81 -12.08 -16.79 -0.95
N ALA A 82 -11.67 -17.73 -1.80
CA ALA A 82 -10.97 -18.94 -1.37
C ALA A 82 -9.64 -18.59 -0.67
N SER A 83 -8.84 -17.69 -1.26
CA SER A 83 -7.59 -17.20 -0.67
C SER A 83 -7.78 -16.59 0.71
N GLN A 84 -8.82 -15.77 0.91
CA GLN A 84 -9.15 -15.22 2.23
C GLN A 84 -9.52 -16.32 3.23
N GLY A 85 -10.31 -17.31 2.80
CA GLY A 85 -10.64 -18.46 3.64
C GLY A 85 -9.41 -19.28 4.00
N ILE A 86 -8.52 -19.55 3.03
CA ILE A 86 -7.25 -20.25 3.22
C ILE A 86 -6.39 -19.51 4.24
N ALA A 87 -6.17 -18.20 4.04
CA ALA A 87 -5.39 -17.36 4.94
C ALA A 87 -5.96 -17.35 6.35
N GLU A 88 -7.28 -17.34 6.52
CA GLU A 88 -7.90 -17.27 7.83
C GLU A 88 -7.88 -18.62 8.57
N TYR A 89 -8.23 -19.71 7.88
CA TYR A 89 -8.50 -20.99 8.53
C TYR A 89 -7.33 -21.98 8.50
N LEU A 90 -6.41 -21.89 7.52
CA LEU A 90 -5.31 -22.86 7.38
C LEU A 90 -3.99 -22.40 8.02
N LYS A 91 -3.84 -21.12 8.36
CA LYS A 91 -2.58 -20.53 8.88
C LYS A 91 -1.97 -21.25 10.08
N VAL A 92 -2.79 -21.85 10.95
CA VAL A 92 -2.33 -22.60 12.13
C VAL A 92 -2.30 -24.11 11.87
N SER A 93 -3.27 -24.63 11.11
CA SER A 93 -3.48 -26.08 10.97
C SER A 93 -2.60 -26.71 9.89
N ASN A 94 -2.39 -26.03 8.76
CA ASN A 94 -1.70 -26.61 7.60
C ASN A 94 -1.01 -25.54 6.73
N PRO A 95 0.14 -25.00 7.17
CA PRO A 95 0.89 -24.00 6.41
C PRO A 95 1.43 -24.52 5.07
N ASP A 96 1.73 -25.82 4.97
CA ASP A 96 2.23 -26.42 3.72
C ASP A 96 1.14 -26.44 2.64
N LEU A 97 -0.10 -26.77 3.00
CA LEU A 97 -1.25 -26.69 2.10
C LEU A 97 -1.49 -25.25 1.62
N MET A 98 -1.26 -24.24 2.46
CA MET A 98 -1.35 -22.85 2.03
C MET A 98 -0.33 -22.54 0.92
N LEU A 99 0.92 -22.98 1.08
CA LEU A 99 1.95 -22.81 0.07
C LEU A 99 1.59 -23.54 -1.24
N GLN A 100 1.02 -24.74 -1.14
CA GLN A 100 0.52 -25.49 -2.30
C GLN A 100 -0.65 -24.76 -2.99
N CYS A 101 -1.57 -24.15 -2.25
CA CYS A 101 -2.66 -23.37 -2.83
C CYS A 101 -2.12 -22.15 -3.59
N ALA A 102 -1.16 -21.42 -3.01
CA ALA A 102 -0.50 -20.30 -3.67
C ALA A 102 0.24 -20.74 -4.94
N ALA A 103 0.93 -21.88 -4.89
CA ALA A 103 1.60 -22.47 -6.06
C ALA A 103 0.62 -22.92 -7.15
N ALA A 104 -0.53 -23.49 -6.81
CA ALA A 104 -1.56 -23.85 -7.77
C ALA A 104 -2.14 -22.62 -8.50
N ILE A 105 -2.41 -21.54 -7.77
CA ILE A 105 -2.84 -20.26 -8.36
C ILE A 105 -1.75 -19.72 -9.29
N SER A 106 -0.48 -19.80 -8.88
CA SER A 106 0.68 -19.38 -9.68
C SER A 106 0.84 -20.19 -10.97
N MET A 107 0.71 -21.52 -10.87
CA MET A 107 0.80 -22.44 -12.00
C MET A 107 -0.32 -22.16 -13.00
N ARG A 108 -1.56 -21.96 -12.53
CA ARG A 108 -2.69 -21.56 -13.38
C ARG A 108 -2.38 -20.27 -14.14
N ALA A 109 -1.87 -19.25 -13.47
CA ALA A 109 -1.53 -17.98 -14.10
C ALA A 109 -0.48 -18.14 -15.21
N SER A 110 0.56 -18.94 -14.94
CA SER A 110 1.63 -19.22 -15.90
C SER A 110 1.10 -19.97 -17.13
N LEU A 111 0.27 -21.01 -16.94
CA LEU A 111 -0.33 -21.75 -18.05
C LEU A 111 -1.29 -20.89 -18.89
N LEU A 112 -2.07 -20.02 -18.26
CA LEU A 112 -2.96 -19.10 -18.99
C LEU A 112 -2.17 -18.10 -19.85
N ASN A 113 -1.04 -17.61 -19.34
CA ASN A 113 -0.15 -16.76 -20.13
C ASN A 113 0.45 -17.51 -21.33
N GLU A 114 0.86 -18.76 -21.16
CA GLU A 114 1.38 -19.59 -22.25
C GLU A 114 0.32 -19.87 -23.32
N SER A 115 -0.92 -20.16 -22.91
CA SER A 115 -2.03 -20.43 -23.83
C SER A 115 -2.51 -19.19 -24.59
N ALA A 116 -2.35 -17.99 -24.02
CA ALA A 116 -2.79 -16.74 -24.66
C ALA A 116 -1.93 -16.32 -25.86
N GLY A 117 -0.74 -16.91 -26.04
CA GLY A 117 0.21 -16.59 -27.11
C GLY A 117 0.80 -15.16 -27.03
N PRO A 118 1.78 -14.80 -27.88
CA PRO A 118 2.50 -13.52 -27.82
C PRO A 118 1.67 -12.27 -28.19
N TRP A 119 0.37 -12.40 -28.43
CA TRP A 119 -0.52 -11.32 -28.86
C TRP A 119 -1.90 -11.45 -28.23
N ASN A 120 -2.06 -11.01 -26.97
CA ASN A 120 -3.34 -10.54 -26.44
C ASN A 120 -3.20 -9.77 -25.11
N VAL A 121 -2.20 -8.88 -25.02
CA VAL A 121 -2.46 -7.63 -24.30
C VAL A 121 -3.21 -6.77 -25.30
N PRO A 122 -4.41 -6.24 -25.00
CA PRO A 122 -4.97 -5.18 -25.82
C PRO A 122 -3.92 -4.07 -25.85
N LYS A 123 -3.21 -3.91 -26.97
CA LYS A 123 -2.45 -2.69 -27.21
C LYS A 123 -3.50 -1.59 -27.28
N THR A 124 -3.72 -0.90 -26.18
CA THR A 124 -4.46 0.35 -26.19
C THR A 124 -3.66 1.27 -27.10
N GLU A 125 -4.22 1.56 -28.28
CA GLU A 125 -3.70 2.64 -29.11
C GLU A 125 -3.59 3.91 -28.25
N PRO A 126 -2.52 4.70 -28.41
CA PRO A 126 -2.27 5.84 -27.56
C PRO A 126 -3.48 6.78 -27.58
N CYS A 127 -3.97 7.11 -26.39
CA CYS A 127 -5.07 8.04 -26.20
C CYS A 127 -4.64 9.39 -26.75
N VAL A 128 -5.03 9.71 -27.99
CA VAL A 128 -4.83 11.05 -28.55
C VAL A 128 -5.63 12.00 -27.69
N SER A 129 -4.93 12.83 -26.93
CA SER A 129 -5.52 13.89 -26.12
C SER A 129 -6.32 14.83 -27.03
N GLN A 130 -7.64 14.75 -26.98
CA GLN A 130 -8.49 15.86 -27.37
C GLN A 130 -9.52 16.12 -26.29
N ARG A 131 -9.20 17.13 -25.47
CA ARG A 131 -10.19 18.08 -24.98
C ARG A 131 -11.01 18.52 -26.21
N ASP A 132 -12.20 17.98 -26.41
CA ASP A 132 -13.46 18.73 -26.33
C ASP A 132 -14.69 17.93 -26.80
N HIS A 133 -15.85 18.34 -26.29
CA HIS A 133 -17.22 18.11 -26.76
C HIS A 133 -17.95 16.75 -26.57
N ARG A 134 -18.72 16.73 -25.47
CA ARG A 134 -20.16 16.42 -25.40
C ARG A 134 -20.81 15.83 -26.68
N SER A 135 -20.83 14.51 -26.81
CA SER A 135 -21.95 13.84 -27.47
C SER A 135 -22.21 12.46 -26.87
N ILE A 136 -23.49 12.14 -26.66
CA ILE A 136 -23.98 10.85 -26.16
C ILE A 136 -23.64 9.71 -27.15
N LEU A 137 -23.35 10.03 -28.42
CA LEU A 137 -22.94 9.08 -29.45
C LEU A 137 -21.48 8.62 -29.32
N GLY A 138 -20.58 9.45 -28.77
CA GLY A 138 -19.21 9.01 -28.44
C GLY A 138 -19.19 7.97 -27.31
N LYS A 139 -20.11 8.09 -26.34
CA LYS A 139 -20.28 7.10 -25.27
C LYS A 139 -20.84 5.76 -25.77
N LEU A 140 -21.72 5.79 -26.78
CA LEU A 140 -22.25 4.57 -27.41
C LEU A 140 -21.19 3.86 -28.29
N TRP A 141 -20.28 4.61 -28.92
CA TRP A 141 -19.18 4.03 -29.70
C TRP A 141 -18.16 3.29 -28.81
N HIS A 142 -17.85 3.81 -27.61
CA HIS A 142 -17.00 3.12 -26.63
C HIS A 142 -17.67 1.88 -26.00
N ILE A 143 -19.00 1.88 -25.86
CA ILE A 143 -19.76 0.70 -25.42
C ILE A 143 -19.73 -0.38 -26.52
N CYS A 144 -19.87 -0.02 -27.80
CA CYS A 144 -19.86 -0.97 -28.90
C CYS A 144 -18.47 -1.57 -29.21
N LEU A 145 -17.36 -0.83 -29.06
CA LEU A 145 -16.01 -1.39 -29.24
C LEU A 145 -15.51 -2.20 -28.04
N GLY A 146 -15.90 -1.82 -26.82
CA GLY A 146 -15.67 -2.65 -25.63
C GLY A 146 -16.40 -3.99 -25.73
N LEU A 147 -17.63 -4.00 -26.26
CA LEU A 147 -18.37 -5.22 -26.59
C LEU A 147 -17.70 -6.02 -27.72
N PHE A 148 -17.12 -5.37 -28.74
CA PHE A 148 -16.53 -6.09 -29.89
C PHE A 148 -15.21 -6.81 -29.56
N SER A 149 -14.39 -6.28 -28.65
CA SER A 149 -13.18 -6.97 -28.15
C SER A 149 -13.48 -7.99 -27.06
N PHE A 150 -14.57 -7.81 -26.30
CA PHE A 150 -15.03 -8.76 -25.28
C PHE A 150 -15.78 -9.96 -25.90
N LEU A 151 -16.55 -9.74 -26.97
CA LEU A 151 -17.23 -10.79 -27.76
C LEU A 151 -16.29 -11.62 -28.65
N HIS A 152 -14.99 -11.30 -28.69
CA HIS A 152 -13.98 -12.06 -29.47
C HIS A 152 -12.81 -12.55 -28.61
N GLY A 153 -12.96 -12.61 -27.29
CA GLY A 153 -12.23 -13.61 -26.49
C GLY A 153 -12.62 -14.97 -27.05
N ARG A 154 -11.76 -15.56 -27.88
CA ARG A 154 -11.99 -16.90 -28.42
C ARG A 154 -12.30 -17.82 -27.26
N VAL A 155 -13.50 -18.39 -27.29
CA VAL A 155 -13.80 -19.70 -26.73
C VAL A 155 -12.58 -20.58 -27.02
N GLU A 156 -12.01 -21.22 -26.00
CA GLU A 156 -11.20 -22.41 -26.23
C GLU A 156 -12.08 -23.35 -27.07
N GLU A 157 -11.93 -23.33 -28.39
CA GLU A 157 -12.35 -24.44 -29.24
C GLU A 157 -11.47 -25.61 -28.78
N SER A 158 -11.94 -26.29 -27.75
CA SER A 158 -11.35 -27.49 -27.20
C SER A 158 -11.19 -28.47 -28.36
N THR A 159 -9.95 -28.74 -28.75
CA THR A 159 -9.66 -30.03 -29.33
C THR A 159 -10.11 -31.07 -28.30
N PRO A 160 -10.92 -32.08 -28.66
CA PRO A 160 -11.57 -32.98 -27.70
C PRO A 160 -10.64 -33.76 -26.74
N ASP A 161 -9.32 -33.72 -26.99
CA ASP A 161 -8.32 -34.57 -26.34
C ASP A 161 -7.38 -33.85 -25.34
N GLN A 162 -7.52 -32.54 -25.10
CA GLN A 162 -6.69 -31.82 -24.11
C GLN A 162 -7.49 -31.31 -22.90
N PRO A 163 -7.05 -31.57 -21.65
CA PRO A 163 -7.70 -31.03 -20.46
C PRO A 163 -7.53 -29.51 -20.41
N SER A 164 -8.56 -28.80 -19.94
CA SER A 164 -8.46 -27.35 -19.71
C SER A 164 -7.37 -27.04 -18.69
N THR A 165 -6.78 -25.84 -18.77
CA THR A 165 -5.74 -25.37 -17.84
C THR A 165 -6.12 -25.59 -16.38
N SER A 166 -7.36 -25.27 -16.01
CA SER A 166 -7.87 -25.46 -14.65
C SER A 166 -7.97 -26.94 -14.26
N ALA A 167 -8.35 -27.84 -15.16
CA ALA A 167 -8.41 -29.28 -14.89
C ALA A 167 -7.02 -29.89 -14.69
N LEU A 168 -6.02 -29.43 -15.46
CA LEU A 168 -4.63 -29.82 -15.29
C LEU A 168 -4.10 -29.44 -13.91
N VAL A 169 -4.28 -28.17 -13.51
CA VAL A 169 -3.82 -27.68 -12.19
C VAL A 169 -4.54 -28.39 -11.05
N ARG A 170 -5.86 -28.65 -11.16
CA ARG A 170 -6.60 -29.43 -10.15
C ARG A 170 -6.03 -30.82 -9.98
N THR A 171 -5.73 -31.51 -11.07
CA THR A 171 -5.17 -32.87 -11.02
C THR A 171 -3.84 -32.87 -10.27
N GLN A 172 -2.94 -31.94 -10.63
CA GLN A 172 -1.63 -31.83 -9.99
C GLN A 172 -1.69 -31.36 -8.52
N PHE A 173 -2.67 -30.53 -8.18
CA PHE A 173 -2.91 -30.12 -6.80
C PHE A 173 -3.39 -31.30 -5.94
N LEU A 174 -4.31 -32.10 -6.48
CA LEU A 174 -4.89 -33.25 -5.77
C LEU A 174 -3.91 -34.41 -5.61
N ASP A 175 -3.05 -34.65 -6.60
CA ASP A 175 -2.01 -35.69 -6.53
C ASP A 175 -0.73 -35.25 -5.80
N GLY A 176 -0.62 -33.96 -5.45
CA GLY A 176 0.52 -33.38 -4.74
C GLY A 176 1.78 -33.20 -5.59
N SER A 177 1.67 -33.21 -6.92
CA SER A 177 2.81 -33.09 -7.83
C SER A 177 3.28 -31.65 -8.10
N ILE A 178 2.56 -30.63 -7.59
CA ILE A 178 2.95 -29.22 -7.75
C ILE A 178 4.27 -28.93 -7.01
N ASP A 179 5.30 -28.56 -7.78
CA ASP A 179 6.56 -28.03 -7.24
C ASP A 179 6.36 -26.60 -6.76
N THR A 180 6.08 -26.47 -5.46
CA THR A 180 5.68 -25.21 -4.84
C THR A 180 6.73 -24.09 -4.98
N GLU A 181 8.02 -24.41 -4.85
CA GLU A 181 9.09 -23.41 -4.96
C GLU A 181 9.26 -22.96 -6.42
N SER A 182 9.23 -23.91 -7.35
CA SER A 182 9.37 -23.66 -8.78
C SER A 182 8.21 -22.80 -9.32
N GLU A 183 6.97 -23.14 -8.97
CA GLU A 183 5.79 -22.42 -9.48
C GLU A 183 5.70 -20.98 -8.94
N LEU A 184 6.03 -20.74 -7.67
CA LEU A 184 6.07 -19.37 -7.12
C LEU A 184 7.21 -18.53 -7.70
N THR A 185 8.34 -19.17 -8.05
CA THR A 185 9.50 -18.48 -8.61
C THR A 185 9.30 -18.09 -10.09
N LYS A 186 8.59 -18.91 -10.86
CA LYS A 186 8.37 -18.69 -12.29
C LYS A 186 7.28 -17.67 -12.61
N LEU A 187 6.35 -17.40 -11.69
CA LEU A 187 5.21 -16.50 -11.92
C LEU A 187 5.63 -15.17 -12.55
N ASP A 188 5.21 -14.86 -13.76
CA ASP A 188 5.49 -13.55 -14.34
C ASP A 188 4.59 -12.48 -13.69
N LEU A 189 5.17 -11.61 -12.86
CA LEU A 189 4.45 -10.56 -12.12
C LEU A 189 3.98 -9.41 -13.02
N ASP A 190 4.57 -9.27 -14.22
CA ASP A 190 4.23 -8.20 -15.17
C ASP A 190 3.16 -8.65 -16.17
N SER A 191 2.91 -9.96 -16.26
CA SER A 191 1.84 -10.52 -17.08
C SER A 191 0.44 -10.20 -16.53
N TRP A 192 -0.58 -10.13 -17.39
CA TRP A 192 -1.97 -9.95 -16.97
C TRP A 192 -2.43 -10.99 -15.95
N HIS A 193 -2.24 -12.29 -16.26
CA HIS A 193 -2.68 -13.35 -15.36
C HIS A 193 -1.89 -13.39 -14.05
N GLY A 194 -0.61 -13.02 -14.08
CA GLY A 194 0.20 -12.88 -12.87
C GLY A 194 -0.27 -11.73 -12.00
N MET A 195 -0.51 -10.55 -12.57
CA MET A 195 -1.05 -9.39 -11.85
C MET A 195 -2.39 -9.67 -11.17
N VAL A 196 -3.31 -10.30 -11.89
CA VAL A 196 -4.64 -10.65 -11.37
C VAL A 196 -4.53 -11.68 -10.24
N SER A 197 -3.65 -12.67 -10.39
CA SER A 197 -3.44 -13.73 -9.40
C SER A 197 -2.65 -13.26 -8.17
N LEU A 198 -1.83 -12.21 -8.31
CA LEU A 198 -0.94 -11.71 -7.27
C LEU A 198 -1.68 -11.40 -5.98
N ARG A 199 -2.84 -10.74 -6.06
CA ARG A 199 -3.65 -10.41 -4.88
C ARG A 199 -4.01 -11.66 -4.06
N SER A 200 -4.46 -12.71 -4.73
CA SER A 200 -4.86 -13.99 -4.12
C SER A 200 -3.65 -14.73 -3.52
N ILE A 201 -2.49 -14.66 -4.18
CA ILE A 201 -1.24 -15.26 -3.69
C ILE A 201 -0.72 -14.51 -2.46
N LEU A 202 -0.69 -13.18 -2.49
CA LEU A 202 -0.24 -12.35 -1.37
C LEU A 202 -1.10 -12.57 -0.12
N GLU A 203 -2.43 -12.67 -0.29
CA GLU A 203 -3.35 -12.96 0.81
C GLU A 203 -3.00 -14.29 1.50
N ILE A 204 -2.77 -15.34 0.72
CA ILE A 204 -2.39 -16.65 1.25
C ILE A 204 -1.02 -16.60 1.93
N LEU A 205 -0.01 -16.07 1.24
CA LEU A 205 1.38 -16.07 1.73
C LEU A 205 1.57 -15.19 2.98
N ALA A 206 0.77 -14.14 3.14
CA ALA A 206 0.74 -13.31 4.34
C ALA A 206 0.28 -14.09 5.59
N GLY A 207 -0.51 -15.17 5.42
CA GLY A 207 -0.91 -16.05 6.51
C GLY A 207 0.20 -16.99 6.98
N VAL A 208 1.31 -17.13 6.24
CA VAL A 208 2.46 -17.97 6.59
C VAL A 208 3.78 -17.17 6.60
N PRO A 209 3.90 -16.11 7.43
CA PRO A 209 5.03 -15.17 7.40
C PRO A 209 6.39 -15.79 7.76
N ASN A 210 6.38 -16.91 8.48
CA ASN A 210 7.60 -17.63 8.85
C ASN A 210 8.16 -18.53 7.72
N SER A 211 7.42 -18.73 6.63
CA SER A 211 7.90 -19.49 5.47
C SER A 211 9.00 -18.72 4.72
N ARG A 212 10.07 -19.44 4.35
CA ARG A 212 11.12 -18.89 3.46
C ARG A 212 10.51 -18.43 2.13
N LEU A 213 9.60 -19.23 1.57
CA LEU A 213 8.99 -18.95 0.27
C LEU A 213 8.15 -17.67 0.30
N SER A 214 7.38 -17.44 1.37
CA SER A 214 6.64 -16.18 1.53
C SER A 214 7.58 -14.98 1.53
N ARG A 215 8.66 -15.03 2.31
CA ARG A 215 9.63 -13.92 2.39
C ARG A 215 10.31 -13.63 1.06
N GLU A 216 10.76 -14.67 0.35
CA GLU A 216 11.36 -14.50 -0.98
C GLU A 216 10.34 -13.98 -2.00
N PHE A 217 9.09 -14.43 -1.93
CA PHE A 217 8.03 -13.93 -2.80
C PHE A 217 7.72 -12.45 -2.54
N PHE A 218 7.56 -12.03 -1.29
CA PHE A 218 7.35 -10.61 -0.95
C PHE A 218 8.55 -9.73 -1.31
N LYS A 219 9.77 -10.23 -1.18
CA LYS A 219 10.99 -9.55 -1.66
C LYS A 219 10.97 -9.38 -3.18
N ARG A 220 10.56 -10.42 -3.92
CA ARG A 220 10.41 -10.38 -5.38
C ARG A 220 9.33 -9.38 -5.80
N VAL A 221 8.23 -9.30 -5.04
CA VAL A 221 7.17 -8.31 -5.26
C VAL A 221 7.69 -6.88 -5.03
N ALA A 222 8.45 -6.64 -3.96
CA ALA A 222 9.11 -5.36 -3.74
C ALA A 222 10.03 -4.98 -4.92
N TYR A 223 10.78 -5.95 -5.46
CA TYR A 223 11.61 -5.76 -6.65
C TYR A 223 10.78 -5.45 -7.90
N SER A 224 9.65 -6.12 -8.11
CA SER A 224 8.76 -5.86 -9.27
C SER A 224 8.14 -4.46 -9.19
N ILE A 225 7.67 -4.02 -8.01
CA ILE A 225 7.13 -2.67 -7.81
C ILE A 225 8.14 -1.59 -8.25
N VAL A 226 9.39 -1.70 -7.80
CA VAL A 226 10.43 -0.71 -8.14
C VAL A 226 10.96 -0.85 -9.56
N ASN A 227 10.65 -1.92 -10.29
CA ASN A 227 11.09 -2.11 -11.68
C ASN A 227 9.94 -2.01 -12.69
N ALA A 228 8.69 -1.89 -12.24
CA ALA A 228 7.55 -1.70 -13.11
C ALA A 228 7.77 -0.44 -13.96
N SER A 229 7.79 -0.62 -15.28
CA SER A 229 7.97 0.47 -16.24
C SER A 229 6.82 1.48 -16.12
N SER A 230 7.14 2.75 -15.91
CA SER A 230 6.19 3.87 -15.83
C SER A 230 5.48 4.21 -17.15
N LEU A 231 5.62 3.35 -18.18
CA LEU A 231 5.06 3.59 -19.51
C LEU A 231 3.52 3.44 -19.57
N ASP A 232 2.89 2.95 -18.50
CA ASP A 232 1.43 2.77 -18.37
C ASP A 232 0.80 3.72 -17.32
N GLU A 233 1.39 4.89 -17.07
CA GLU A 233 0.87 5.90 -16.11
C GLU A 233 -0.58 6.37 -16.39
N ASP A 234 -1.10 6.14 -17.60
CA ASP A 234 -2.50 6.43 -17.96
C ASP A 234 -3.50 5.31 -17.61
N ASP A 235 -3.05 4.12 -17.18
CA ASP A 235 -3.96 3.04 -16.76
C ASP A 235 -4.25 3.13 -15.25
N THR A 236 -5.46 3.60 -14.92
CA THR A 236 -6.02 3.63 -13.57
C THR A 236 -5.96 2.25 -12.88
N ARG A 237 -5.88 1.15 -13.64
CA ARG A 237 -5.74 -0.21 -13.11
C ARG A 237 -4.33 -0.51 -12.60
N SER A 238 -3.30 0.00 -13.28
CA SER A 238 -1.89 -0.14 -12.88
C SER A 238 -1.64 0.56 -11.53
N LEU A 239 -2.13 1.80 -11.40
CA LEU A 239 -2.02 2.58 -10.16
C LEU A 239 -2.74 1.92 -8.97
N ARG A 240 -3.94 1.35 -9.19
CA ARG A 240 -4.69 0.67 -8.12
C ARG A 240 -4.00 -0.64 -7.68
N ARG A 241 -3.44 -1.39 -8.63
CA ARG A 241 -2.66 -2.61 -8.37
C ARG A 241 -1.48 -2.31 -7.46
N ASP A 242 -0.72 -1.27 -7.78
CA ASP A 242 0.50 -0.94 -7.05
C ASP A 242 0.17 -0.54 -5.61
N HIS A 243 -0.94 0.17 -5.40
CA HIS A 243 -1.42 0.51 -4.06
C HIS A 243 -1.80 -0.73 -3.22
N ASP A 244 -2.62 -1.65 -3.75
CA ASP A 244 -3.04 -2.87 -3.03
C ASP A 244 -1.84 -3.79 -2.73
N THR A 245 -0.88 -3.86 -3.67
CA THR A 245 0.35 -4.65 -3.55
C THR A 245 1.28 -4.05 -2.48
N MET A 246 1.49 -2.73 -2.50
CA MET A 246 2.25 -2.02 -1.48
C MET A 246 1.61 -2.17 -0.10
N ALA A 247 0.28 -2.06 0.00
CA ALA A 247 -0.43 -2.26 1.26
C ALA A 247 -0.24 -3.68 1.81
N SER A 248 -0.21 -4.69 0.93
CA SER A 248 0.05 -6.08 1.32
C SER A 248 1.49 -6.28 1.80
N LEU A 249 2.47 -5.71 1.08
CA LEU A 249 3.87 -5.72 1.48
C LEU A 249 4.07 -5.03 2.84
N ALA A 250 3.51 -3.84 3.02
CA ALA A 250 3.55 -3.08 4.27
C ALA A 250 3.01 -3.89 5.46
N LYS A 251 1.85 -4.53 5.32
CA LYS A 251 1.29 -5.40 6.36
C LYS A 251 2.20 -6.60 6.65
N PHE A 252 2.77 -7.21 5.62
CA PHE A 252 3.65 -8.37 5.74
C PHE A 252 4.93 -8.04 6.51
N VAL A 253 5.61 -6.94 6.17
CA VAL A 253 6.88 -6.58 6.81
C VAL A 253 6.71 -6.24 8.30
N LEU A 254 5.51 -5.81 8.72
CA LEU A 254 5.20 -5.53 10.12
C LEU A 254 4.93 -6.78 10.98
N VAL A 255 4.74 -7.95 10.38
CA VAL A 255 4.45 -9.21 11.11
C VAL A 255 5.59 -10.23 11.08
N VAL A 256 6.59 -10.04 10.22
CA VAL A 256 7.80 -10.88 10.17
C VAL A 256 8.89 -10.35 11.13
N PRO A 257 9.89 -11.17 11.52
CA PRO A 257 11.02 -10.70 12.29
C PRO A 257 11.76 -9.53 11.61
N ALA A 258 12.27 -8.57 12.39
CA ALA A 258 12.88 -7.35 11.85
C ALA A 258 13.99 -7.61 10.80
N LYS A 259 14.83 -8.63 11.00
CA LYS A 259 15.86 -9.04 10.03
C LYS A 259 15.26 -9.43 8.67
N ASP A 260 14.14 -10.15 8.69
CA ASP A 260 13.45 -10.60 7.49
C ASP A 260 12.67 -9.46 6.84
N ALA A 261 12.05 -8.59 7.63
CA ALA A 261 11.43 -7.36 7.16
C ALA A 261 12.43 -6.51 6.36
N MET A 262 13.65 -6.33 6.88
CA MET A 262 14.73 -5.62 6.18
C MET A 262 15.09 -6.26 4.84
N LEU A 263 15.17 -7.60 4.77
CA LEU A 263 15.47 -8.31 3.53
C LEU A 263 14.37 -8.14 2.48
N CYS A 264 13.11 -8.13 2.90
CA CYS A 264 11.97 -7.86 2.00
C CYS A 264 11.94 -6.41 1.52
N CYS A 265 12.30 -5.44 2.37
CA CYS A 265 12.36 -4.02 2.02
C CYS A 265 13.61 -3.64 1.21
N GLN A 266 14.61 -4.52 1.09
CA GLN A 266 15.90 -4.20 0.46
C GLN A 266 15.77 -3.62 -0.96
N PRO A 267 14.91 -4.15 -1.85
CA PRO A 267 14.74 -3.56 -3.19
C PRO A 267 14.27 -2.10 -3.17
N LEU A 268 13.40 -1.74 -2.22
CA LEU A 268 12.93 -0.35 -2.03
C LEU A 268 14.04 0.55 -1.45
N LEU A 269 14.84 0.02 -0.52
CA LEU A 269 15.97 0.74 0.06
C LEU A 269 17.06 1.04 -0.98
N ASP A 270 17.25 0.15 -1.94
CA ASP A 270 18.24 0.30 -3.00
C ASP A 270 17.76 1.15 -4.18
N SER A 271 16.47 1.50 -4.22
CA SER A 271 15.88 2.31 -5.29
C SER A 271 15.57 3.77 -4.89
N ILE A 272 16.07 4.24 -3.73
CA ILE A 272 15.76 5.59 -3.21
C ILE A 272 16.24 6.69 -4.15
N ASP A 273 17.37 6.51 -4.81
CA ASP A 273 17.93 7.51 -5.72
C ASP A 273 17.20 7.54 -7.06
N GLU A 274 16.84 6.37 -7.58
CA GLU A 274 16.16 6.22 -8.87
C GLU A 274 14.67 6.54 -8.78
N ARG A 275 14.01 5.98 -7.76
CA ARG A 275 12.54 5.87 -7.63
C ARG A 275 12.02 6.29 -6.25
N PRO A 276 12.27 7.54 -5.83
CA PRO A 276 11.87 7.99 -4.49
C PRO A 276 10.34 8.07 -4.31
N ASP A 277 9.57 8.25 -5.37
CA ASP A 277 8.11 8.40 -5.26
C ASP A 277 7.43 7.05 -4.97
N GLU A 278 7.92 5.96 -5.54
CA GLU A 278 7.48 4.60 -5.24
C GLU A 278 7.87 4.18 -3.81
N VAL A 279 9.05 4.59 -3.36
CA VAL A 279 9.45 4.40 -1.96
C VAL A 279 8.57 5.22 -1.03
N ALA A 280 8.17 6.42 -1.44
CA ALA A 280 7.24 7.26 -0.68
C ALA A 280 5.87 6.60 -0.52
N ASP A 281 5.32 6.04 -1.60
CA ASP A 281 4.06 5.29 -1.57
C ASP A 281 4.14 4.08 -0.62
N PHE A 282 5.29 3.39 -0.59
CA PHE A 282 5.53 2.33 0.38
C PHE A 282 5.56 2.86 1.82
N VAL A 283 6.23 3.98 2.10
CA VAL A 283 6.25 4.60 3.44
C VAL A 283 4.83 4.97 3.87
N GLU A 284 4.02 5.55 2.98
CA GLU A 284 2.62 5.87 3.28
C GLU A 284 1.80 4.60 3.59
N ALA A 285 1.98 3.54 2.80
CA ALA A 285 1.36 2.24 3.05
C ALA A 285 1.80 1.62 4.38
N LEU A 286 3.07 1.78 4.75
CA LEU A 286 3.65 1.32 6.01
C LEU A 286 3.05 2.04 7.21
N VAL A 287 2.92 3.38 7.15
CA VAL A 287 2.26 4.18 8.19
C VAL A 287 0.80 3.78 8.33
N LEU A 288 0.09 3.57 7.21
CA LEU A 288 -1.31 3.12 7.23
C LEU A 288 -1.45 1.72 7.84
N ALA A 289 -0.57 0.79 7.50
CA ALA A 289 -0.57 -0.55 8.06
C ALA A 289 -0.28 -0.52 9.57
N MET A 290 0.65 0.33 10.02
CA MET A 290 0.96 0.55 11.43
C MET A 290 -0.22 1.15 12.20
N ASP A 291 -0.93 2.13 11.61
CA ASP A 291 -2.13 2.73 12.22
C ASP A 291 -3.27 1.72 12.40
N GLN A 292 -3.38 0.75 11.48
CA GLN A 292 -4.35 -0.36 11.56
C GLN A 292 -3.90 -1.48 12.52
N ALA A 293 -2.59 -1.66 12.70
CA ALA A 293 -2.01 -2.69 13.53
C ALA A 293 -2.03 -2.28 15.02
N HIS A 294 -2.79 -3.00 15.85
CA HIS A 294 -2.63 -2.95 17.31
C HIS A 294 -1.17 -3.31 17.73
N PRO A 295 -0.68 -2.87 18.92
CA PRO A 295 0.72 -2.42 19.19
C PRO A 295 1.86 -3.47 19.15
N LYS A 296 1.83 -4.42 18.23
CA LYS A 296 2.80 -5.52 18.08
C LYS A 296 3.78 -5.36 16.92
N ALA A 297 3.68 -4.28 16.16
CA ALA A 297 4.53 -4.01 15.01
C ALA A 297 5.89 -3.45 15.45
N THR A 298 6.75 -4.31 16.00
CA THR A 298 8.02 -3.92 16.62
C THR A 298 9.07 -3.42 15.64
N CYS A 299 8.97 -3.77 14.35
CA CYS A 299 9.95 -3.42 13.32
C CYS A 299 9.61 -2.14 12.53
N PHE A 300 8.47 -1.48 12.79
CA PHE A 300 8.08 -0.28 12.04
C PHE A 300 9.19 0.79 12.08
N TRP A 301 9.65 1.13 13.29
CA TRP A 301 10.68 2.14 13.47
C TRP A 301 12.04 1.69 12.93
N ASP A 302 12.40 0.40 13.04
CA ASP A 302 13.61 -0.12 12.39
C ASP A 302 13.59 0.11 10.86
N ILE A 303 12.45 -0.14 10.21
CA ILE A 303 12.26 0.11 8.77
C ILE A 303 12.30 1.62 8.48
N TRP A 304 11.57 2.41 9.26
CA TRP A 304 11.51 3.86 9.09
C TRP A 304 12.88 4.51 9.25
N THR A 305 13.63 4.18 10.30
CA THR A 305 14.99 4.72 10.55
C THR A 305 15.93 4.35 9.40
N LYS A 306 15.82 3.13 8.86
CA LYS A 306 16.65 2.69 7.73
C LYS A 306 16.34 3.48 6.45
N LEU A 307 15.06 3.71 6.16
CA LEU A 307 14.59 4.53 5.05
C LEU A 307 15.06 5.98 5.23
N ALA A 308 14.79 6.59 6.39
CA ALA A 308 15.21 7.95 6.72
C ALA A 308 16.72 8.16 6.56
N THR A 309 17.52 7.25 7.12
CA THR A 309 18.99 7.29 7.01
C THR A 309 19.46 7.18 5.56
N ARG A 310 18.85 6.30 4.74
CA ARG A 310 19.20 6.21 3.32
C ARG A 310 18.79 7.47 2.57
N THR A 311 17.62 8.05 2.86
CA THR A 311 17.17 9.31 2.26
C THR A 311 18.10 10.47 2.56
N LEU A 312 18.66 10.55 3.77
CA LEU A 312 19.69 11.55 4.12
C LEU A 312 20.94 11.46 3.22
N ASN A 313 21.22 10.30 2.64
CA ASN A 313 22.38 10.06 1.78
C ASN A 313 22.04 10.13 0.28
N ALA A 314 20.80 10.47 -0.09
CA ALA A 314 20.35 10.45 -1.49
C ALA A 314 20.97 11.60 -2.31
N GLU A 315 21.32 11.32 -3.57
CA GLU A 315 21.99 12.27 -4.48
C GLU A 315 21.09 13.45 -4.88
N TRP A 316 19.77 13.28 -4.77
CA TRP A 316 18.78 14.30 -5.10
C TRP A 316 18.43 15.22 -3.92
N LEU A 317 18.79 14.88 -2.68
CA LEU A 317 18.33 15.58 -1.49
C LEU A 317 18.71 17.07 -1.50
N ASN A 318 19.97 17.39 -1.82
CA ASN A 318 20.46 18.78 -1.90
C ASN A 318 19.87 19.58 -3.06
N LYS A 319 19.05 18.97 -3.92
CA LYS A 319 18.38 19.61 -5.07
C LYS A 319 16.89 19.88 -4.78
N VAL A 320 16.43 19.64 -3.55
CA VAL A 320 15.06 19.89 -3.11
C VAL A 320 14.85 21.37 -2.81
N ILE A 321 14.38 22.11 -3.81
CA ILE A 321 14.19 23.57 -3.75
C ILE A 321 12.70 23.93 -3.82
N SER A 322 11.88 23.10 -4.46
CA SER A 322 10.44 23.35 -4.63
C SER A 322 9.62 22.12 -4.28
N THR A 323 8.31 22.29 -4.09
CA THR A 323 7.37 21.19 -3.83
C THR A 323 7.24 20.17 -4.99
N ARG A 324 7.79 20.51 -6.16
CA ARG A 324 7.85 19.62 -7.35
C ARG A 324 9.21 18.96 -7.53
N SER A 325 10.18 19.24 -6.66
CA SER A 325 11.50 18.60 -6.73
C SER A 325 11.38 17.09 -6.50
N LYS A 326 12.20 16.33 -7.23
CA LYS A 326 12.33 14.87 -7.05
C LYS A 326 12.55 14.55 -5.57
N GLY A 327 11.81 13.58 -5.04
CA GLY A 327 11.96 13.08 -3.68
C GLY A 327 11.30 13.92 -2.57
N VAL A 328 10.66 15.04 -2.89
CA VAL A 328 9.81 15.76 -1.91
C VAL A 328 8.71 14.86 -1.35
N LYS A 329 8.08 14.03 -2.19
CA LYS A 329 7.06 13.07 -1.74
C LYS A 329 7.62 12.12 -0.69
N LEU A 330 8.84 11.63 -0.88
CA LEU A 330 9.52 10.77 0.09
C LEU A 330 9.84 11.50 1.39
N ILE A 331 10.34 12.74 1.33
CA ILE A 331 10.57 13.57 2.52
C ILE A 331 9.27 13.75 3.30
N ASN A 332 8.17 14.07 2.61
CA ASN A 332 6.86 14.24 3.24
C ASN A 332 6.44 12.96 3.95
N SER A 333 6.60 11.81 3.29
CA SER A 333 6.23 10.51 3.82
C SER A 333 7.08 10.12 5.03
N ILE A 334 8.39 10.37 5.00
CA ILE A 334 9.30 10.12 6.14
C ILE A 334 8.96 11.02 7.32
N LEU A 335 8.64 12.29 7.07
CA LEU A 335 8.12 13.21 8.09
C LEU A 335 6.66 12.91 8.47
N LEU A 336 6.14 11.74 8.09
CA LEU A 336 4.82 11.23 8.48
C LEU A 336 3.65 12.14 8.04
N ASN A 337 3.87 12.94 6.99
CA ASN A 337 2.86 13.80 6.40
C ASN A 337 1.97 13.01 5.44
N ARG A 338 0.96 12.36 6.01
CA ARG A 338 -0.17 11.81 5.25
C ARG A 338 -1.41 12.69 5.40
N HIS A 339 -2.47 12.31 4.69
CA HIS A 339 -3.80 12.90 4.84
C HIS A 339 -4.42 12.49 6.19
N TRP A 340 -3.92 13.07 7.28
CA TRP A 340 -4.52 12.99 8.60
C TRP A 340 -5.84 13.78 8.63
N ARG A 341 -6.83 13.30 9.39
CA ARG A 341 -8.07 14.06 9.62
C ARG A 341 -7.78 15.36 10.37
N ASP A 342 -8.64 16.36 10.17
CA ASP A 342 -8.34 17.72 10.62
C ASP A 342 -8.25 17.92 12.12
N ASP A 343 -8.86 17.03 12.89
CA ASP A 343 -8.96 16.99 14.33
C ASP A 343 -7.83 16.17 15.00
N ILE A 344 -7.08 15.39 14.23
CA ILE A 344 -5.99 14.58 14.77
C ILE A 344 -4.82 15.51 15.09
N ARG A 345 -4.31 15.41 16.33
CA ARG A 345 -3.11 16.10 16.84
C ARG A 345 -2.00 15.16 17.30
N TYR A 346 -2.32 13.88 17.37
CA TYR A 346 -1.46 12.86 17.93
C TYR A 346 -1.77 11.52 17.26
N TRP A 347 -0.71 10.77 16.98
CA TRP A 347 -0.79 9.42 16.45
C TRP A 347 -0.10 8.45 17.40
N ARG A 348 -0.79 7.37 17.79
CA ARG A 348 -0.27 6.40 18.76
C ARG A 348 1.01 5.71 18.29
N GLY A 349 1.19 5.53 16.98
CA GLY A 349 2.42 4.93 16.42
C GLY A 349 3.69 5.73 16.73
N LEU A 350 3.55 6.99 17.15
CA LEU A 350 4.65 7.87 17.53
C LEU A 350 5.09 7.72 18.99
N ASP A 351 4.36 6.99 19.83
CA ASP A 351 4.67 6.85 21.26
C ASP A 351 6.11 6.34 21.50
N GLY A 352 6.96 7.17 22.10
CA GLY A 352 8.34 6.82 22.41
C GLY A 352 9.33 7.08 21.27
N HIS A 353 8.85 7.59 20.14
CA HIS A 353 9.61 7.86 18.93
C HIS A 353 9.43 9.30 18.41
N GLU A 354 8.80 10.18 19.21
CA GLU A 354 8.63 11.60 18.87
C GLU A 354 9.95 12.31 18.57
N GLU A 355 11.03 11.91 19.25
CA GLU A 355 12.37 12.48 19.10
C GLU A 355 13.04 12.05 17.79
N GLU A 356 12.79 10.85 17.28
CA GLU A 356 13.41 10.35 16.03
C GLU A 356 13.09 11.24 14.84
N VAL A 357 11.84 11.70 14.73
CA VAL A 357 11.42 12.63 13.67
C VAL A 357 12.06 14.01 13.87
N CYS A 358 12.18 14.46 15.12
CA CYS A 358 12.75 15.79 15.42
C CYS A 358 14.26 15.84 15.21
N GLU A 359 14.97 14.76 15.51
CA GLU A 359 16.42 14.64 15.32
C GLU A 359 16.82 14.46 13.85
N LEU A 360 15.92 13.90 13.03
CA LEU A 360 16.13 13.78 11.59
C LEU A 360 16.22 15.15 10.89
N VAL A 361 15.36 16.08 11.30
CA VAL A 361 15.09 17.32 10.55
C VAL A 361 16.31 18.24 10.42
N PRO A 362 17.14 18.47 11.46
CA PRO A 362 18.38 19.23 11.33
C PRO A 362 19.39 18.67 10.32
N SER A 363 19.25 17.41 9.91
CA SER A 363 20.12 16.78 8.90
C SER A 363 19.58 16.96 7.46
N LEU A 364 18.39 17.54 7.30
CA LEU A 364 17.80 17.84 6.01
C LEU A 364 18.21 19.26 5.56
N PRO A 365 18.31 19.52 4.24
CA PRO A 365 18.59 20.86 3.74
C PRO A 365 17.59 21.91 4.22
N ALA A 366 18.07 23.10 4.59
CA ALA A 366 17.21 24.21 5.00
C ALA A 366 16.49 24.86 3.80
N THR A 367 15.42 24.22 3.33
CA THR A 367 14.62 24.70 2.20
C THR A 367 13.13 24.80 2.53
N ALA A 368 12.40 25.65 1.80
CA ALA A 368 10.99 25.93 2.07
C ALA A 368 10.11 24.65 2.09
N PRO A 369 10.25 23.69 1.16
CA PRO A 369 9.48 22.44 1.21
C PRO A 369 9.74 21.61 2.46
N ILE A 370 10.99 21.58 2.95
CA ILE A 370 11.37 20.81 4.14
C ILE A 370 10.79 21.46 5.40
N LEU A 371 10.90 22.80 5.50
CA LEU A 371 10.28 23.54 6.60
C LEU A 371 8.76 23.35 6.61
N GLU A 372 8.08 23.52 5.47
CA GLU A 372 6.62 23.35 5.37
C GLU A 372 6.20 21.93 5.82
N SER A 373 6.93 20.90 5.38
CA SER A 373 6.65 19.53 5.77
C SER A 373 6.88 19.26 7.26
N TYR A 374 7.92 19.82 7.86
CA TYR A 374 8.11 19.69 9.31
C TYR A 374 6.99 20.40 10.10
N LEU A 375 6.57 21.58 9.65
CA LEU A 375 5.46 22.31 10.28
C LEU A 375 4.13 21.57 10.14
N ARG A 376 3.87 20.92 9.01
CA ARG A 376 2.70 20.04 8.84
C ARG A 376 2.73 18.87 9.82
N TYR A 377 3.88 18.25 10.03
CA TYR A 377 4.04 17.20 11.05
C TYR A 377 3.68 17.72 12.44
N LEU A 378 4.28 18.85 12.86
CA LEU A 378 4.01 19.47 14.17
C LEU A 378 2.54 19.88 14.34
N TYR A 379 1.92 20.39 13.27
CA TYR A 379 0.52 20.79 13.26
C TYR A 379 -0.46 19.61 13.38
N ARG A 380 -0.11 18.44 12.84
CA ARG A 380 -0.99 17.28 12.70
C ARG A 380 -0.78 16.18 13.73
N ILE A 381 0.44 15.70 13.96
CA ILE A 381 0.65 14.54 14.85
C ILE A 381 1.80 14.74 15.83
N GLY A 382 2.64 15.75 15.60
CA GLY A 382 3.81 16.09 16.40
C GLY A 382 3.52 17.05 17.55
N GLU A 383 2.29 17.17 18.04
CA GLU A 383 1.95 18.11 19.12
C GLU A 383 2.76 17.83 20.40
N ARG A 384 3.10 16.56 20.67
CA ARG A 384 3.93 16.18 21.81
C ARG A 384 5.40 16.59 21.70
N SER A 385 5.89 16.86 20.49
CA SER A 385 7.23 17.41 20.28
C SER A 385 7.29 18.90 20.64
N LEU A 386 6.14 19.57 20.73
CA LEU A 386 6.05 20.97 21.14
C LEU A 386 6.03 21.12 22.68
N PRO A 387 6.56 22.23 23.20
CA PRO A 387 7.10 23.38 22.47
C PRO A 387 8.58 23.23 22.07
N LYS A 388 9.28 22.16 22.45
CA LYS A 388 10.72 21.99 22.19
C LYS A 388 11.09 22.11 20.69
N SER A 389 10.23 21.62 19.80
CA SER A 389 10.43 21.72 18.34
C SER A 389 10.53 23.14 17.79
N PHE A 390 10.16 24.19 18.54
CA PHE A 390 10.47 25.56 18.11
C PHE A 390 11.98 25.80 17.99
N GLY A 391 12.83 25.14 18.79
CA GLY A 391 14.28 25.20 18.61
C GLY A 391 14.76 24.56 17.31
N VAL A 392 14.08 23.51 16.83
CA VAL A 392 14.38 22.88 15.53
C VAL A 392 13.98 23.81 14.39
N VAL A 393 12.80 24.45 14.48
CA VAL A 393 12.36 25.45 13.50
C VAL A 393 13.32 26.63 13.44
N GLU A 394 13.75 27.15 14.59
CA GLU A 394 14.79 28.19 14.65
C GLU A 394 16.07 27.74 13.95
N ALA A 395 16.55 26.52 14.23
CA ALA A 395 17.77 26.01 13.62
C ALA A 395 17.69 25.96 12.09
N ILE A 396 16.57 25.49 11.52
CA ILE A 396 16.34 25.48 10.07
C ILE A 396 16.38 26.89 9.49
N LEU A 397 15.68 27.84 10.12
CA LEU A 397 15.65 29.22 9.65
C LEU A 397 17.03 29.86 9.71
N ARG A 398 17.83 29.59 10.75
CA ARG A 398 19.18 30.12 10.90
C ARG A 398 20.20 29.53 9.93
N ASP A 399 20.00 28.28 9.51
CA ASP A 399 20.90 27.60 8.56
C ASP A 399 20.66 28.05 7.11
N ALA A 400 19.46 28.57 6.80
CA ALA A 400 19.17 29.12 5.49
C ALA A 400 19.96 30.40 5.20
N GLU A 401 20.46 30.54 3.96
CA GLU A 401 21.11 31.79 3.50
C GLU A 401 20.17 33.00 3.61
N GLN A 402 18.88 32.78 3.36
CA GLN A 402 17.82 33.79 3.46
C GLN A 402 16.61 33.19 4.18
N PRO A 403 16.46 33.40 5.49
CA PRO A 403 15.36 32.82 6.26
C PRO A 403 13.97 33.21 5.70
N ILE A 404 13.81 34.46 5.25
CA ILE A 404 12.56 34.94 4.64
C ILE A 404 12.13 34.15 3.39
N ALA A 405 13.09 33.60 2.63
CA ALA A 405 12.78 32.80 1.44
C ALA A 405 12.14 31.45 1.81
N LEU A 406 12.36 30.94 3.02
CA LEU A 406 11.69 29.74 3.53
C LEU A 406 10.23 30.04 3.92
N LEU A 407 9.90 31.30 4.15
CA LEU A 407 8.58 31.79 4.55
C LEU A 407 7.75 32.33 3.37
N ASP A 408 8.20 32.15 2.12
CA ASP A 408 7.52 32.68 0.93
C ASP A 408 6.15 32.01 0.64
N SER A 409 5.90 30.84 1.24
CA SER A 409 4.62 30.13 1.15
C SER A 409 3.65 30.63 2.22
N GLU A 410 2.46 31.10 1.80
CA GLU A 410 1.37 31.47 2.71
C GLU A 410 1.02 30.32 3.68
N ASN A 411 1.18 29.06 3.26
CA ASN A 411 0.96 27.90 4.12
C ASN A 411 1.97 27.84 5.27
N THR A 412 3.25 28.14 5.02
CA THR A 412 4.31 28.11 6.03
C THR A 412 4.06 29.17 7.11
N ILE A 413 3.76 30.40 6.69
CA ILE A 413 3.41 31.50 7.60
C ILE A 413 2.19 31.12 8.45
N PHE A 414 1.10 30.67 7.80
CA PHE A 414 -0.12 30.26 8.47
C PHE A 414 0.10 29.15 9.50
N LEU A 415 0.86 28.11 9.15
CA LEU A 415 1.16 27.00 10.07
C LEU A 415 1.94 27.48 11.29
N LEU A 416 2.97 28.31 11.09
CA LEU A 416 3.75 28.89 12.18
C LEU A 416 2.91 29.78 13.07
N GLU A 417 2.07 30.65 12.50
CA GLU A 417 1.16 31.51 13.26
C GLU A 417 0.27 30.69 14.18
N ILE A 418 -0.39 29.65 13.66
CA ILE A 418 -1.27 28.81 14.50
C ILE A 418 -0.49 28.08 15.58
N LEU A 419 0.66 27.49 15.24
CA LEU A 419 1.48 26.76 16.19
C LEU A 419 1.97 27.68 17.33
N LEU A 420 2.50 28.86 17.00
CA LEU A 420 2.96 29.83 17.97
C LEU A 420 1.80 30.35 18.83
N GLN A 421 0.66 30.67 18.22
CA GLN A 421 -0.51 31.20 18.92
C GLN A 421 -0.97 30.27 20.05
N ARG A 422 -0.95 28.95 19.82
CA ARG A 422 -1.31 27.94 20.83
C ARG A 422 -0.45 28.03 22.09
N TYR A 423 0.82 28.39 21.97
CA TYR A 423 1.75 28.39 23.11
C TYR A 423 2.02 29.79 23.66
N VAL A 424 2.14 30.80 22.79
CA VAL A 424 2.40 32.19 23.19
C VAL A 424 1.26 32.73 24.06
N TYR A 425 0.01 32.41 23.74
CA TYR A 425 -1.13 32.88 24.53
C TYR A 425 -1.59 31.90 25.60
N ALA A 426 -1.58 30.58 25.35
CA ALA A 426 -2.10 29.61 26.32
C ALA A 426 -1.08 29.26 27.42
N GLU A 427 0.23 29.21 27.09
CA GLU A 427 1.29 28.78 28.01
C GLU A 427 2.53 29.72 28.02
N PRO A 428 2.36 31.06 28.09
CA PRO A 428 3.49 32.00 27.98
C PRO A 428 4.58 31.79 29.03
N GLN A 429 4.19 31.41 30.25
CA GLN A 429 5.14 31.19 31.33
C GLN A 429 6.04 29.97 31.06
N ARG A 430 5.52 28.92 30.43
CA ARG A 430 6.30 27.74 30.05
C ARG A 430 7.36 28.10 29.02
N LEU A 431 7.01 28.92 28.04
CA LEU A 431 7.97 29.42 27.05
C LEU A 431 9.01 30.37 27.66
N LYS A 432 8.58 31.28 28.55
CA LYS A 432 9.46 32.29 29.18
C LYS A 432 10.41 31.69 30.22
N ALA A 433 10.04 30.58 30.85
CA ALA A 433 10.85 29.92 31.87
C ALA A 433 12.13 29.26 31.32
N ASP A 434 12.11 28.83 30.05
CA ASP A 434 13.27 28.26 29.37
C ASP A 434 13.90 29.32 28.45
N PRO A 435 15.12 29.82 28.76
CA PRO A 435 15.76 30.84 27.95
C PRO A 435 16.00 30.45 26.50
N SER A 436 16.29 29.17 26.23
CA SER A 436 16.54 28.69 24.86
C SER A 436 15.26 28.74 24.04
N LEU A 437 14.17 28.26 24.62
CA LEU A 437 12.85 28.26 24.00
C LEU A 437 12.30 29.66 23.80
N ARG A 438 12.48 30.54 24.79
CA ARG A 438 12.12 31.97 24.68
C ARG A 438 12.83 32.63 23.51
N MET A 439 14.14 32.40 23.36
CA MET A 439 14.93 32.97 22.27
C MET A 439 14.50 32.41 20.91
N ALA A 440 14.26 31.10 20.82
CA ALA A 440 13.75 30.47 19.60
C ALA A 440 12.42 31.08 19.15
N VAL A 441 11.46 31.20 20.08
CA VAL A 441 10.14 31.77 19.80
C VAL A 441 10.24 33.24 19.37
N LEU A 442 11.06 34.04 20.06
CA LEU A 442 11.26 35.45 19.67
C LEU A 442 11.88 35.57 18.29
N PHE A 443 12.90 34.77 17.99
CA PHE A 443 13.53 34.75 16.67
C PHE A 443 12.53 34.40 15.57
N ILE A 444 11.73 33.33 15.74
CA ILE A 444 10.72 32.94 14.75
C ILE A 444 9.68 34.06 14.57
N LEU A 445 9.26 34.72 15.66
CA LEU A 445 8.33 35.85 15.57
C LEU A 445 8.93 37.05 14.83
N ASP A 446 10.21 37.36 15.05
CA ASP A 446 10.94 38.40 14.31
C ASP A 446 10.95 38.08 12.80
N GLU A 447 11.32 36.87 12.41
CA GLU A 447 11.35 36.45 10.99
C GLU A 447 9.95 36.50 10.34
N LEU A 448 8.89 36.12 11.08
CA LEU A 448 7.51 36.24 10.59
C LEU A 448 7.07 37.70 10.42
N VAL A 449 7.51 38.60 11.31
CA VAL A 449 7.23 40.04 11.20
C VAL A 449 7.93 40.61 9.96
N ASP A 450 9.18 40.22 9.72
CA ASP A 450 9.92 40.63 8.52
C ASP A 450 9.29 40.08 7.24
N ALA A 451 8.68 38.88 7.30
CA ALA A 451 7.83 38.32 6.24
C ALA A 451 6.44 38.97 6.11
N GLY A 452 6.10 39.96 6.96
CA GLY A 452 4.87 40.73 6.88
C GLY A 452 3.68 40.21 7.70
N SER A 453 3.91 39.27 8.63
CA SER A 453 2.84 38.74 9.49
C SER A 453 2.43 39.75 10.58
N SER A 454 1.23 40.32 10.40
CA SER A 454 0.59 41.16 11.43
C SER A 454 0.16 40.39 12.68
N VAL A 455 -0.04 39.07 12.58
CA VAL A 455 -0.36 38.20 13.72
C VAL A 455 0.89 37.99 14.57
N ALA A 456 2.03 37.71 13.94
CA ALA A 456 3.32 37.58 14.61
C ALA A 456 3.74 38.88 15.33
N TYR A 457 3.53 40.04 14.71
CA TYR A 457 3.79 41.33 15.34
C TYR A 457 3.06 41.48 16.68
N ARG A 458 1.75 41.16 16.71
CA ARG A 458 0.95 41.20 17.94
C ARG A 458 1.43 40.18 18.97
N MET A 459 1.65 38.93 18.56
CA MET A 459 2.17 37.87 19.43
C MET A 459 3.49 38.27 20.08
N ARG A 460 4.38 38.91 19.31
CA ARG A 460 5.68 39.38 19.79
C ARG A 460 5.56 40.46 20.86
N GLU A 461 4.77 41.50 20.61
CA GLU A 461 4.56 42.60 21.58
C GLU A 461 3.97 42.05 22.88
N ASP A 462 2.97 41.18 22.80
CA ASP A 462 2.36 40.53 23.96
C ASP A 462 3.34 39.59 24.68
N PHE A 463 4.17 38.86 23.93
CA PHE A 463 5.14 37.92 24.51
C PHE A 463 6.32 38.63 25.20
N VAL A 464 6.80 39.76 24.67
CA VAL A 464 7.88 40.55 25.29
C VAL A 464 7.41 41.27 26.56
N THR A 465 6.12 41.63 26.62
CA THR A 465 5.55 42.31 27.78
C THR A 465 5.66 41.42 29.04
N PRO A 466 6.24 41.93 30.15
CA PRO A 466 6.25 41.22 31.43
C PRO A 466 4.82 40.90 31.85
N ALA A 467 4.56 39.69 32.32
CA ALA A 467 3.26 39.40 32.94
C ALA A 467 3.18 40.25 34.22
N ASP A 468 2.17 41.10 34.32
CA ASP A 468 1.88 41.82 35.56
C ASP A 468 1.73 40.77 36.69
N SER A 469 2.57 40.91 37.71
CA SER A 469 2.75 40.01 38.85
C SER A 469 1.52 39.90 39.75
#